data_AF-A0A1X1QJF3-F1
#
_entry.id   AF-A0A1X1QJF3-F1
#
_cell.length_a   1.000
_cell.length_b   1.000
_cell.length_c   1.000
_cell.angle_alpha   90.00
_cell.angle_beta   90.00
_cell.angle_gamma   90.00
#
_symmetry.space_group_name_H-M   'P 1'
#
loop_
_entity.id
_entity.type
_entity.pdbx_description
1 polymer ?
#
loop_
_entity_poly.entity_id
_entity_poly.type
_entity_poly.pdbx_seq_one_letter_code
_entity_poly.pdbx_strand_id
1 'polypeptide(L)'
;MDYVINTLDQLKPILVGYRKSKGLSQKALAEKLGVSQQSYQVLESNPQRATIERLFNVLTLLGVKLSLSSIANLAIDEHQDDW
;
A
#
# COMPACT_ATOMS: atom_id res chain seq x y z
N MET A 1 -6.57 1.32 -11.81
CA MET A 1 -5.67 2.50 -11.71
C MET A 1 -4.53 2.08 -10.84
N ASP A 2 -3.31 2.26 -11.32
CA ASP A 2 -2.10 1.84 -10.63
C ASP A 2 -1.49 3.04 -9.93
N TYR A 3 -1.14 2.88 -8.65
CA TYR A 3 -0.48 3.90 -7.85
C TYR A 3 0.92 3.42 -7.52
N VAL A 4 1.93 4.18 -7.94
CA VAL A 4 3.32 3.90 -7.58
C VAL A 4 3.59 4.46 -6.19
N ILE A 5 4.13 3.61 -5.33
CA ILE A 5 4.57 3.97 -3.98
C ILE A 5 6.08 4.19 -4.03
N ASN A 6 6.48 5.47 -4.07
CA ASN A 6 7.86 5.92 -4.02
C ASN A 6 8.34 6.13 -2.57
N THR A 7 7.43 6.42 -1.63
CA THR A 7 7.76 6.61 -0.21
C THR A 7 6.74 5.93 0.70
N LEU A 8 7.16 5.52 1.90
CA LEU A 8 6.28 4.84 2.86
C LEU A 8 5.09 5.70 3.31
N ASP A 9 5.25 7.02 3.34
CA ASP A 9 4.18 7.95 3.73
C ASP A 9 3.00 7.96 2.76
N GLN A 10 3.20 7.50 1.52
CA GLN A 10 2.13 7.36 0.53
C GLN A 10 1.17 6.21 0.84
N LEU A 11 1.56 5.24 1.67
CA LEU A 11 0.70 4.09 2.01
C LEU A 11 -0.60 4.53 2.67
N LYS A 12 -0.56 5.47 3.61
CA LYS A 12 -1.74 5.92 4.35
C LYS A 12 -2.81 6.55 3.45
N PRO A 13 -2.52 7.60 2.66
CA PRO A 13 -3.54 8.21 1.80
C PRO A 13 -4.08 7.22 0.77
N ILE A 14 -3.26 6.28 0.27
CA ILE A 14 -3.70 5.22 -0.65
C ILE A 14 -4.73 4.29 0.04
N LEU A 15 -4.42 3.77 1.22
CA LEU A 15 -5.33 2.89 1.97
C LEU A 15 -6.65 3.60 2.31
N VAL A 16 -6.58 4.85 2.77
CA VAL A 16 -7.76 5.68 3.06
C VAL A 16 -8.60 5.90 1.80
N GLY A 17 -7.95 6.20 0.67
CA GLY A 17 -8.60 6.41 -0.63
C GLY A 17 -9.40 5.18 -1.06
N TYR A 18 -8.77 4.01 -1.10
CA TYR A 18 -9.43 2.76 -1.47
C TYR A 18 -10.54 2.35 -0.48
N ARG A 19 -10.35 2.57 0.82
CA ARG A 19 -11.39 2.30 1.82
C ARG A 19 -12.63 3.17 1.55
N LYS A 20 -12.42 4.47 1.33
CA LYS A 20 -13.51 5.42 1.05
C LYS A 20 -14.18 5.15 -0.30
N SER A 21 -13.43 4.79 -1.34
CA SER A 21 -14.00 4.46 -2.65
C SER A 21 -14.88 3.21 -2.60
N LYS A 22 -14.67 2.33 -1.62
CA LYS A 22 -15.56 1.19 -1.32
C LYS A 22 -16.72 1.50 -0.37
N GLY A 23 -16.87 2.75 0.08
CA GLY A 23 -17.92 3.15 1.03
C GLY A 23 -17.75 2.55 2.43
N LEU A 24 -16.56 2.05 2.78
CA LEU A 24 -16.32 1.40 4.07
C LEU A 24 -15.91 2.43 5.13
N SER A 25 -16.50 2.36 6.32
CA SER A 25 -15.96 3.02 7.51
C SER A 25 -14.75 2.25 8.07
N GLN A 26 -13.98 2.87 8.96
CA GLN A 26 -12.91 2.15 9.68
C GLN A 26 -13.45 0.94 10.44
N LYS A 27 -14.62 1.09 11.07
CA LYS A 27 -15.31 0.01 11.79
C LYS A 27 -15.71 -1.13 10.86
N ALA A 28 -16.34 -0.82 9.72
CA ALA A 28 -16.78 -1.84 8.76
C ALA A 28 -15.61 -2.65 8.17
N LEU A 29 -14.46 -2.01 7.93
CA LEU A 29 -13.27 -2.73 7.47
C LEU A 29 -12.62 -3.55 8.59
N ALA A 30 -12.59 -3.04 9.82
CA ALA A 30 -12.11 -3.78 10.98
C ALA A 30 -12.94 -5.06 11.23
N GLU A 31 -14.27 -4.96 11.10
CA GLU A 31 -15.19 -6.11 11.20
C GLU A 31 -14.89 -7.18 10.15
N LYS A 32 -14.63 -6.77 8.89
CA LYS A 32 -14.22 -7.70 7.82
C LYS A 32 -12.87 -8.35 8.06
N LEU A 33 -11.97 -7.66 8.77
CA LEU A 33 -10.65 -8.17 9.18
C LEU A 33 -10.70 -9.05 10.44
N GLY A 34 -11.84 -9.13 11.13
CA GLY A 34 -11.92 -9.82 12.43
C GLY A 34 -11.12 -9.13 13.54
N VAL A 35 -10.93 -7.81 13.47
CA VAL A 35 -10.19 -7.02 14.48
C VAL A 35 -11.02 -5.88 15.03
N SER A 36 -10.58 -5.27 16.13
CA SER A 36 -11.22 -4.07 16.66
C SER A 36 -11.03 -2.85 15.76
N GLN A 37 -11.98 -1.90 15.82
CA GLN A 37 -11.86 -0.63 15.11
C GLN A 37 -10.56 0.11 15.49
N GLN A 38 -10.18 0.10 16.77
CA GLN A 38 -8.95 0.73 17.25
C GLN A 38 -7.71 0.08 16.65
N SER A 39 -7.70 -1.26 16.54
CA SER A 39 -6.59 -2.00 15.92
C SER A 39 -6.43 -1.65 14.44
N TYR A 40 -7.55 -1.50 13.72
CA TYR A 40 -7.52 -1.03 12.33
C TYR A 40 -7.10 0.45 12.24
N GLN A 41 -7.58 1.32 13.13
CA GLN A 41 -7.22 2.74 13.14
C GLN A 41 -5.71 2.95 13.34
N VAL A 42 -5.07 2.18 14.23
CA VAL A 42 -3.61 2.21 14.42
C VAL A 42 -2.88 1.82 13.14
N LEU A 43 -3.35 0.76 12.46
CA LEU A 43 -2.82 0.33 11.17
C LEU A 43 -3.00 1.40 10.09
N GLU A 44 -4.20 1.94 9.89
CA GLU A 44 -4.46 2.97 8.87
C GLU A 44 -3.70 4.27 9.18
N SER A 45 -3.42 4.57 10.45
CA SER A 45 -2.67 5.75 10.86
C SER A 45 -1.18 5.65 10.59
N ASN A 46 -0.60 4.44 10.70
CA ASN A 46 0.83 4.16 10.53
C ASN A 46 1.06 2.82 9.79
N PRO A 47 0.65 2.70 8.52
CA PRO A 47 0.68 1.43 7.79
C PRO A 47 2.10 0.87 7.59
N GLN A 48 3.12 1.72 7.58
CA GLN A 48 4.53 1.34 7.52
C GLN A 48 5.03 0.58 8.76
N ARG A 49 4.30 0.65 9.88
CA ARG A 49 4.60 -0.10 11.11
C ARG A 49 3.84 -1.42 11.21
N ALA A 50 2.90 -1.68 10.30
CA ALA A 50 2.19 -2.94 10.26
C ALA A 50 3.11 -4.05 9.75
N THR A 51 2.86 -5.29 10.17
CA THR A 51 3.48 -6.44 9.51
C THR A 51 3.02 -6.50 8.05
N ILE A 52 3.86 -7.03 7.16
CA ILE A 52 3.52 -7.20 5.74
C ILE A 52 2.24 -8.04 5.60
N GLU A 53 2.07 -9.09 6.40
CA GLU A 53 0.85 -9.90 6.43
C GLU A 53 -0.41 -9.08 6.71
N ARG A 54 -0.39 -8.22 7.75
CA ARG A 54 -1.54 -7.37 8.08
C ARG A 54 -1.82 -6.39 6.95
N LEU A 55 -0.79 -5.75 6.39
CA LEU A 55 -0.94 -4.83 5.26
C LEU A 55 -1.55 -5.55 4.05
N PHE A 56 -1.06 -6.75 3.73
CA PHE A 56 -1.54 -7.57 2.62
C PHE A 56 -3.01 -7.96 2.78
N ASN A 57 -3.43 -8.33 3.99
CA ASN A 57 -4.84 -8.65 4.30
C ASN A 57 -5.75 -7.43 4.09
N VAL A 58 -5.30 -6.23 4.49
CA VAL A 58 -6.04 -4.98 4.23
C VAL A 58 -6.15 -4.72 2.72
N LEU A 59 -5.05 -4.81 1.98
CA LEU A 59 -5.03 -4.60 0.52
C LEU A 59 -6.00 -5.56 -0.18
N THR A 60 -5.97 -6.85 0.19
CA THR A 60 -6.86 -7.88 -0.36
C THR A 60 -8.34 -7.55 -0.14
N LEU A 61 -8.73 -7.17 1.08
CA LEU A 61 -10.11 -6.74 1.36
C LEU A 61 -10.50 -5.46 0.60
N LEU A 62 -9.55 -4.56 0.42
CA LEU A 62 -9.70 -3.37 -0.41
C LEU A 62 -9.66 -3.67 -1.92
N GLY A 63 -9.52 -4.93 -2.34
CA GLY A 63 -9.47 -5.30 -3.76
C GLY A 63 -8.25 -4.72 -4.48
N VAL A 64 -7.18 -4.47 -3.73
CA VAL A 64 -5.90 -3.94 -4.22
C VAL A 64 -4.90 -5.09 -4.26
N LYS A 65 -4.22 -5.25 -5.38
CA LYS A 65 -3.09 -6.18 -5.53
C LYS A 65 -1.78 -5.47 -5.20
N LEU A 66 -0.85 -6.17 -4.55
CA LEU A 66 0.54 -5.72 -4.44
C LEU A 66 1.31 -6.25 -5.66
N SER A 67 2.00 -5.35 -6.37
CA SER A 67 2.86 -5.69 -7.51
C SER A 67 4.28 -5.20 -7.27
N LEU A 68 5.26 -6.02 -7.63
CA LEU A 68 6.67 -5.63 -7.66
C LEU A 68 7.11 -5.46 -9.11
N SER A 69 7.89 -4.42 -9.38
CA SER A 69 8.41 -4.10 -10.70
C SER A 69 9.86 -3.64 -10.57
N SER A 70 10.68 -3.94 -11.57
CA SER A 70 12.06 -3.42 -11.62
C SER A 70 12.05 -1.90 -11.80
N ILE A 71 12.96 -1.21 -11.11
CA ILE A 71 13.31 0.18 -11.41
C ILE A 71 14.23 0.14 -12.63
N ALA A 72 13.69 -0.24 -13.79
CA ALA A 72 14.44 -0.29 -15.03
C ALA A 72 14.65 1.14 -15.56
N ASN A 73 15.65 1.82 -15.01
CA ASN A 73 16.41 2.94 -15.61
C ASN A 73 17.55 3.42 -14.67
N LEU A 74 18.31 2.47 -14.12
CA LEU A 74 19.74 2.66 -13.92
C LEU A 74 20.47 1.82 -14.96
N ALA A 75 20.02 1.91 -16.22
CA ALA A 75 20.96 1.74 -17.31
C ALA A 75 21.99 2.84 -17.08
N ILE A 76 23.07 2.47 -16.40
CA ILE A 76 24.33 3.15 -16.54
C ILE A 76 24.49 3.22 -18.05
N ASP A 77 24.42 4.43 -18.58
CA ASP A 77 24.83 4.73 -19.94
C ASP A 77 26.22 4.10 -20.02
N GLU A 78 26.33 2.93 -20.66
CA GLU A 78 27.61 2.46 -21.13
C GLU A 78 28.02 3.53 -22.13
N HIS A 79 28.74 4.54 -21.63
CA HIS A 79 29.60 5.35 -22.47
C HIS A 79 30.49 4.35 -23.17
N GLN A 80 30.05 3.98 -24.37
CA GLN A 80 30.85 3.63 -25.49
C GLN A 80 31.80 4.82 -25.71
N ASP A 81 32.85 4.88 -24.88
CA ASP A 81 34.08 5.59 -25.20
C ASP A 81 34.67 4.83 -26.39
N ASP A 82 34.14 5.10 -27.58
CA ASP A 82 34.83 4.86 -28.83
C ASP A 82 36.06 5.80 -28.83
N TRP A 83 37.22 5.23 -28.47
CA TRP A 83 38.53 5.76 -28.81
C TRP A 83 39.21 4.81 -29.80
#